data_AF-A0A9N8DRU1-F1
#
_entry.id   AF-A0A9N8DRU1-F1
#
_cell.length_a   1.000
_cell.length_b   1.000
_cell.length_c   1.000
_cell.angle_alpha   90.00
_cell.angle_beta   90.00
_cell.angle_gamma   90.00
#
_symmetry.space_group_name_H-M   'P 1'
#
loop_
_entity.id
_entity.type
_entity.pdbx_description
1 polymer ?
#
loop_
_entity_poly.entity_id
_entity_poly.type
_entity_poly.pdbx_seq_one_letter_code
_entity_poly.pdbx_strand_id
1 'polypeptide(L)'
;MMPTKTVLVFFSCLWALSDGFLQVNQNPLGPNTSDSWKISSRSVTRHLGSNDENETSDNSLMTRRNLLHATAVLASSLAYPRVVQAAAPLTEEEANSVKAKAHRKLRPKPVQTLRPSLDKDFASLFMTSSYQSMDDIDCVPMDQFQRDFAIIRDAEYQQYSSDFGSPINVDMTDPNYFDFLSFAQYAAINREVSSDAPFVFTEQKPITNTISDVLLPGGQRLQYGPTTIVKRDAALTNDKLSSEHSHRVASAILDHLDATYGGTKNALPYLPLNTRPGSATLLASLNQLVTLFLMNGYAFSGSATIGKEGRAFGDASGTNFVLSLTAPATLWSGQALQLMGKTDKTIQFHNDFLLKTAKELMARCGYQFTAQTMNVEGGAQSVNTFTIG
;
A
#
# COMPACT_ATOMS: atom_id res chain seq x y z
N MET A 1 -13.56 -14.20 -16.16
CA MET A 1 -12.25 -14.83 -16.47
C MET A 1 -11.26 -13.70 -16.76
N MET A 2 -10.53 -13.24 -15.75
CA MET A 2 -9.40 -12.31 -15.96
C MET A 2 -8.19 -13.08 -16.50
N PRO A 3 -7.34 -12.47 -17.34
CA PRO A 3 -6.17 -13.13 -17.88
C PRO A 3 -5.11 -13.29 -16.77
N THR A 4 -4.95 -14.53 -16.30
CA THR A 4 -4.05 -14.95 -15.21
C THR A 4 -2.55 -14.77 -15.51
N LYS A 5 -2.19 -14.38 -16.74
CA LYS A 5 -0.80 -14.39 -17.23
C LYS A 5 -0.02 -13.10 -16.93
N THR A 6 -0.68 -11.95 -16.83
CA THR A 6 0.00 -10.67 -16.52
C THR A 6 0.47 -10.61 -15.06
N VAL A 7 -0.26 -11.26 -14.15
CA VAL A 7 0.00 -11.25 -12.70
C VAL A 7 1.30 -12.00 -12.31
N LEU A 8 1.65 -13.06 -13.06
CA LEU A 8 2.84 -13.91 -12.81
C LEU A 8 4.18 -13.19 -13.05
N VAL A 9 4.22 -12.24 -13.99
CA VAL A 9 5.45 -11.51 -14.36
C VAL A 9 5.80 -10.45 -13.30
N PHE A 10 4.77 -9.78 -12.75
CA PHE A 10 4.97 -8.78 -11.68
C PHE A 10 5.38 -9.42 -10.35
N PHE A 11 4.85 -10.62 -10.03
CA PHE A 11 5.22 -11.32 -8.80
C PHE A 11 6.67 -11.82 -8.82
N SER A 12 7.14 -12.30 -9.98
CA SER A 12 8.56 -12.67 -10.16
C SER A 12 9.49 -11.48 -9.97
N CYS A 13 9.04 -10.24 -10.25
CA CYS A 13 9.84 -9.03 -10.04
C CYS A 13 9.81 -8.51 -8.61
N LEU A 14 8.68 -8.60 -7.91
CA LEU A 14 8.62 -8.28 -6.48
C LEU A 14 9.47 -9.27 -5.65
N TRP A 15 9.50 -10.54 -6.08
CA TRP A 15 10.31 -11.61 -5.50
C TRP A 15 11.79 -11.52 -5.93
N ALA A 16 12.11 -11.16 -7.17
CA ALA A 16 13.48 -10.91 -7.61
C ALA A 16 14.09 -9.64 -6.98
N LEU A 17 13.28 -8.62 -6.67
CA LEU A 17 13.70 -7.44 -5.91
C LEU A 17 13.86 -7.72 -4.41
N SER A 18 13.22 -8.76 -3.85
CA SER A 18 13.53 -9.23 -2.48
C SER A 18 14.83 -10.04 -2.44
N ASP A 19 15.06 -10.94 -3.39
CA ASP A 19 16.25 -11.80 -3.37
C ASP A 19 17.53 -11.09 -3.85
N GLY A 20 17.44 -10.23 -4.87
CA GLY A 20 18.59 -9.54 -5.46
C GLY A 20 19.22 -8.48 -4.54
N PHE A 21 18.45 -7.91 -3.61
CA PHE A 21 18.94 -6.88 -2.67
C PHE A 21 19.44 -7.48 -1.35
N LEU A 22 18.90 -8.62 -0.92
CA LEU A 22 19.31 -9.31 0.31
C LEU A 22 20.63 -10.08 0.19
N GLN A 23 21.02 -10.50 -1.02
CA GLN A 23 22.33 -11.15 -1.23
C GLN A 23 23.53 -10.20 -1.03
N VAL A 24 23.33 -8.88 -1.08
CA VAL A 24 24.42 -7.90 -0.85
C VAL A 24 24.77 -7.78 0.64
N ASN A 25 23.90 -8.25 1.56
CA ASN A 25 24.03 -8.01 3.00
C ASN A 25 24.25 -9.28 3.85
N GLN A 26 24.49 -10.44 3.24
CA GLN A 26 24.80 -11.69 3.95
C GLN A 26 26.28 -12.12 3.82
N ASN A 27 27.22 -11.20 4.07
CA ASN A 27 28.60 -11.61 4.38
C ASN A 27 28.76 -11.79 5.89
N PRO A 28 29.03 -13.01 6.40
CA PRO A 28 29.28 -13.22 7.82
C PRO A 28 30.67 -12.67 8.17
N LEU A 29 30.70 -11.71 9.09
CA LEU A 29 31.94 -11.20 9.68
C LEU A 29 32.60 -12.30 10.54
N GLY A 30 33.67 -12.89 10.02
CA GLY A 30 34.71 -13.57 10.79
C GLY A 30 35.83 -12.59 11.21
N PRO A 31 36.63 -12.90 12.25
CA PRO A 31 37.37 -11.90 13.00
C PRO A 31 38.71 -11.50 12.36
N ASN A 32 39.02 -10.20 12.47
CA ASN A 32 40.32 -9.53 12.48
C ASN A 32 41.51 -10.20 11.76
N THR A 33 41.97 -9.57 10.68
CA THR A 33 43.39 -9.21 10.51
C THR A 33 43.52 -7.88 9.79
N SER A 34 44.40 -7.04 10.32
CA SER A 34 44.96 -5.83 9.72
C SER A 34 45.41 -6.06 8.27
N ASP A 35 45.07 -5.15 7.36
CA ASP A 35 46.09 -4.38 6.63
C ASP A 35 45.49 -3.36 5.64
N SER A 36 46.27 -2.31 5.51
CA SER A 36 46.13 -1.07 4.74
C SER A 36 45.51 -1.17 3.34
N TRP A 37 44.56 -0.26 3.04
CA TRP A 37 44.51 0.43 1.75
C TRP A 37 44.13 1.90 1.95
N LYS A 38 45.13 2.78 1.83
CA LYS A 38 44.97 4.22 1.63
C LYS A 38 44.66 4.47 0.14
N ILE A 39 43.60 5.20 -0.15
CA ILE A 39 43.35 5.85 -1.45
C ILE A 39 42.95 7.30 -1.11
N SER A 40 43.92 8.22 -0.98
CA SER A 40 44.39 9.13 -2.04
C SER A 40 43.25 9.88 -2.75
N SER A 41 42.82 10.98 -2.14
CA SER A 41 42.02 12.03 -2.77
C SER A 41 42.94 12.90 -3.65
N ARG A 42 42.89 12.70 -4.97
CA ARG A 42 43.42 13.68 -5.94
C ARG A 42 42.28 14.57 -6.43
N SER A 43 42.31 15.80 -5.94
CA SER A 43 41.62 16.95 -6.51
C SER A 43 42.18 17.26 -7.91
N VAL A 44 41.31 17.39 -8.89
CA VAL A 44 41.64 17.91 -10.23
C VAL A 44 41.17 19.34 -10.31
N THR A 45 42.12 20.26 -10.20
CA THR A 45 41.97 21.69 -10.47
C THR A 45 42.16 21.91 -11.97
N ARG A 46 41.18 22.53 -12.66
CA ARG A 46 41.36 23.09 -14.00
C ARG A 46 41.51 24.61 -13.91
N HIS A 47 42.67 25.09 -14.33
CA HIS A 47 42.96 26.48 -14.65
C HIS A 47 42.85 26.70 -16.16
N LEU A 48 42.03 27.67 -16.56
CA LEU A 48 42.08 28.51 -17.77
C LEU A 48 41.31 29.77 -17.32
N GLY A 49 41.79 31.00 -17.36
CA GLY A 49 42.68 31.65 -18.33
C GLY A 49 41.91 32.90 -18.79
N SER A 50 42.42 34.07 -18.40
CA SER A 50 41.85 35.43 -18.42
C SER A 50 41.47 35.99 -19.80
N ASN A 51 40.57 36.99 -19.82
CA ASN A 51 40.84 38.32 -20.39
C ASN A 51 39.79 39.34 -19.92
N ASP A 52 40.31 40.50 -19.51
CA ASP A 52 39.61 41.73 -19.18
C ASP A 52 38.94 42.37 -20.42
N GLU A 53 37.84 43.10 -20.22
CA GLU A 53 37.76 44.51 -20.62
C GLU A 53 36.53 45.21 -20.02
N ASN A 54 36.75 46.50 -19.85
CA ASN A 54 36.06 47.54 -19.08
C ASN A 54 34.91 48.15 -19.90
N GLU A 55 33.80 48.58 -19.30
CA GLU A 55 33.21 49.91 -19.57
C GLU A 55 31.94 50.21 -18.74
N THR A 56 32.01 51.39 -18.13
CA THR A 56 30.97 52.20 -17.47
C THR A 56 30.02 52.88 -18.46
N SER A 57 28.73 53.02 -18.16
CA SER A 57 28.07 54.34 -18.06
C SER A 57 26.58 54.30 -17.70
N ASP A 58 26.20 55.29 -16.91
CA ASP A 58 24.88 55.76 -16.47
C ASP A 58 23.86 56.13 -17.57
N ASN A 59 22.62 56.37 -17.07
CA ASN A 59 21.54 57.24 -17.54
C ASN A 59 20.40 56.62 -18.38
N SER A 60 19.18 56.53 -17.80
CA SER A 60 18.26 57.70 -17.75
C SER A 60 16.87 57.32 -17.20
N LEU A 61 16.28 58.28 -16.51
CA LEU A 61 14.95 58.30 -15.90
C LEU A 61 13.95 59.06 -16.79
N MET A 62 12.68 58.60 -16.76
CA MET A 62 11.42 59.27 -17.18
C MET A 62 11.21 59.48 -18.70
N THR A 63 10.02 59.32 -19.31
CA THR A 63 8.73 59.97 -18.97
C THR A 63 7.57 59.47 -19.86
N ARG A 64 6.42 59.16 -19.23
CA ARG A 64 4.98 59.31 -19.64
C ARG A 64 4.39 58.68 -20.92
N ARG A 65 3.32 57.90 -20.64
CA ARG A 65 1.91 57.93 -21.16
C ARG A 65 1.66 57.94 -22.68
N ASN A 66 0.96 56.89 -23.14
CA ASN A 66 -0.27 56.90 -23.96
C ASN A 66 -0.79 55.44 -23.97
N LEU A 67 -1.78 55.06 -23.17
CA LEU A 67 -3.24 55.13 -23.36
C LEU A 67 -3.76 54.64 -24.73
N LEU A 68 -4.36 53.43 -24.68
CA LEU A 68 -5.40 52.85 -25.54
C LEU A 68 -5.10 52.67 -27.03
N HIS A 69 -4.90 51.41 -27.43
CA HIS A 69 -5.81 50.81 -28.42
C HIS A 69 -5.90 49.29 -28.21
N ALA A 70 -7.14 48.86 -28.00
CA ALA A 70 -7.56 47.47 -27.91
C ALA A 70 -7.36 46.75 -29.25
N THR A 71 -6.69 45.61 -29.20
CA THR A 71 -7.04 44.45 -30.02
C THR A 71 -6.86 43.23 -29.11
N ALA A 72 -7.99 42.77 -28.57
CA ALA A 72 -8.07 41.49 -27.89
C ALA A 72 -7.85 40.38 -28.93
N VAL A 73 -6.59 39.96 -29.10
CA VAL A 73 -6.31 38.62 -29.57
C VAL A 73 -6.62 37.71 -28.39
N LEU A 74 -7.84 37.18 -28.35
CA LEU A 74 -8.15 35.94 -27.65
C LEU A 74 -7.28 34.86 -28.29
N ALA A 75 -6.01 34.81 -27.88
CA ALA A 75 -5.26 33.59 -27.94
C ALA A 75 -5.99 32.64 -26.99
N SER A 76 -6.90 31.86 -27.55
CA SER A 76 -7.27 30.57 -27.00
C SER A 76 -5.96 29.80 -26.89
N SER A 77 -5.24 29.99 -25.79
CA SER A 77 -4.36 28.99 -25.26
C SER A 77 -5.25 27.78 -25.09
N LEU A 78 -5.24 26.91 -26.10
CA LEU A 78 -5.51 25.51 -25.93
C LEU A 78 -4.68 25.13 -24.71
N ALA A 79 -5.37 25.03 -23.57
CA ALA A 79 -4.82 24.49 -22.36
C ALA A 79 -4.53 23.03 -22.69
N TYR A 80 -3.39 22.80 -23.35
CA TYR A 80 -2.76 21.51 -23.29
C TYR A 80 -2.70 21.19 -21.81
N PRO A 81 -3.30 20.07 -21.36
CA PRO A 81 -3.22 19.69 -19.98
C PRO A 81 -1.73 19.69 -19.66
N ARG A 82 -1.32 20.62 -18.79
CA ARG A 82 0.01 20.63 -18.22
C ARG A 82 0.21 19.21 -17.73
N VAL A 83 1.13 18.47 -18.33
CA VAL A 83 1.43 17.10 -17.90
C VAL A 83 1.83 17.23 -16.45
N VAL A 84 0.90 16.95 -15.55
CA VAL A 84 1.12 17.04 -14.11
C VAL A 84 2.03 15.87 -13.83
N GLN A 85 3.29 16.17 -13.51
CA GLN A 85 4.19 15.17 -12.97
C GLN A 85 3.51 14.56 -11.75
N ALA A 86 3.64 13.25 -11.59
CA ALA A 86 3.14 12.56 -10.41
C ALA A 86 3.66 13.22 -9.12
N ALA A 87 3.08 12.88 -7.97
CA ALA A 87 3.62 13.29 -6.66
C ALA A 87 5.14 13.06 -6.65
N ALA A 88 5.92 13.93 -6.00
CA ALA A 88 7.38 13.76 -5.99
C ALA A 88 7.73 12.36 -5.43
N PRO A 89 8.58 11.57 -6.10
CA PRO A 89 8.99 10.26 -5.59
C PRO A 89 9.60 10.40 -4.20
N LEU A 90 9.39 9.39 -3.34
CA LEU A 90 9.98 9.39 -2.00
C LEU A 90 11.50 9.26 -2.13
N THR A 91 12.23 10.09 -1.39
CA THR A 91 13.69 9.99 -1.32
C THR A 91 14.13 9.22 -0.08
N GLU A 92 15.33 8.62 -0.13
CA GLU A 92 15.92 7.95 1.02
C GLU A 92 16.16 8.92 2.19
N GLU A 93 16.48 10.18 1.89
CA GLU A 93 16.69 11.23 2.88
C GLU A 93 15.40 11.58 3.62
N GLU A 94 14.28 11.70 2.91
CA GLU A 94 12.96 11.92 3.51
C GLU A 94 12.56 10.74 4.39
N ALA A 95 12.72 9.51 3.85
CA ALA A 95 12.46 8.28 4.59
C ALA A 95 13.34 8.16 5.83
N ASN A 96 14.58 8.65 5.82
CA ASN A 96 15.52 8.57 6.94
C ASN A 96 15.69 9.86 7.74
N SER A 97 14.79 10.82 7.54
CA SER A 97 14.78 12.10 8.25
C SER A 97 14.67 11.92 9.77
N VAL A 98 15.13 12.94 10.53
CA VAL A 98 15.04 12.93 12.00
C VAL A 98 13.59 12.75 12.47
N LYS A 99 12.65 13.41 11.78
CA LYS A 99 11.21 13.27 12.04
C LYS A 99 10.76 11.83 11.80
N ALA A 100 11.09 11.23 10.65
CA ALA A 100 10.74 9.84 10.36
C ALA A 100 11.30 8.87 11.41
N LYS A 101 12.58 9.00 11.77
CA LYS A 101 13.23 8.18 12.81
C LYS A 101 12.58 8.36 14.20
N ALA A 102 12.20 9.58 14.56
CA ALA A 102 11.48 9.84 15.80
C ALA A 102 10.10 9.17 15.81
N HIS A 103 9.34 9.28 14.71
CA HIS A 103 8.05 8.60 14.58
C HIS A 103 8.20 7.08 14.67
N ARG A 104 9.22 6.48 14.06
CA ARG A 104 9.51 5.03 14.16
C ARG A 104 9.66 4.57 15.61
N LYS A 105 10.45 5.31 16.40
CA LYS A 105 10.69 5.00 17.82
C LYS A 105 9.45 5.09 18.71
N LEU A 106 8.44 5.86 18.29
CA LEU A 106 7.18 5.99 19.02
C LEU A 106 6.18 4.88 18.69
N ARG A 107 6.43 4.07 17.65
CA ARG A 107 5.52 2.99 17.28
C ARG A 107 5.53 1.88 18.33
N PRO A 108 4.42 1.14 18.45
CA PRO A 108 4.39 -0.07 19.28
C PRO A 108 5.48 -1.03 18.83
N LYS A 109 6.09 -1.73 19.79
CA LYS A 109 7.05 -2.77 19.47
C LYS A 109 6.32 -3.99 18.88
N PRO A 110 6.91 -4.68 17.89
CA PRO A 110 6.37 -5.93 17.39
C PRO A 110 6.21 -6.94 18.53
N VAL A 111 5.05 -7.59 18.60
CA VAL A 111 4.73 -8.50 19.70
C VAL A 111 5.20 -9.91 19.34
N GLN A 112 6.07 -10.49 20.17
CA GLN A 112 6.53 -11.88 20.06
C GLN A 112 5.45 -12.86 20.56
N THR A 113 4.27 -12.85 19.95
CA THR A 113 3.23 -13.83 20.22
C THR A 113 3.34 -14.99 19.25
N LEU A 114 2.98 -16.19 19.73
CA LEU A 114 2.85 -17.34 18.84
C LEU A 114 1.74 -17.09 17.84
N ARG A 115 2.11 -17.11 16.56
CA ARG A 115 1.22 -16.91 15.43
C ARG A 115 1.33 -18.11 14.48
N PRO A 116 0.21 -18.61 13.94
CA PRO A 116 0.26 -19.67 12.93
C PRO A 116 0.97 -19.17 11.67
N SER A 117 1.61 -20.09 10.96
CA SER A 117 2.14 -19.81 9.62
C SER A 117 0.97 -19.55 8.67
N LEU A 118 1.09 -18.51 7.86
CA LEU A 118 0.06 -18.18 6.87
C LEU A 118 0.15 -19.15 5.69
N ASP A 119 -1.01 -19.50 5.16
CA ASP A 119 -1.06 -20.13 3.85
C ASP A 119 -0.42 -19.21 2.80
N LYS A 120 0.44 -19.78 1.95
CA LYS A 120 1.24 -19.00 0.99
C LYS A 120 0.37 -18.33 -0.07
N ASP A 121 -0.66 -19.01 -0.56
CA ASP A 121 -1.55 -18.47 -1.58
C ASP A 121 -2.41 -17.36 -0.98
N PHE A 122 -2.85 -17.53 0.27
CA PHE A 122 -3.60 -16.53 1.01
C PHE A 122 -2.77 -15.27 1.35
N ALA A 123 -1.51 -15.44 1.77
CA ALA A 123 -0.60 -14.31 1.96
C ALA A 123 -0.32 -13.58 0.64
N SER A 124 -0.11 -14.32 -0.45
CA SER A 124 0.08 -13.76 -1.80
C SER A 124 -1.15 -12.98 -2.26
N LEU A 125 -2.36 -13.51 -2.01
CA LEU A 125 -3.63 -12.87 -2.35
C LEU A 125 -3.76 -11.49 -1.70
N PHE A 126 -3.43 -11.36 -0.42
CA PHE A 126 -3.50 -10.08 0.30
C PHE A 126 -2.57 -9.01 -0.28
N MET A 127 -1.32 -9.39 -0.54
CA MET A 127 -0.32 -8.47 -1.09
C MET A 127 -0.66 -8.09 -2.54
N THR A 128 -1.06 -9.08 -3.35
CA THR A 128 -1.37 -8.88 -4.77
C THR A 128 -2.64 -8.10 -4.98
N SER A 129 -3.72 -8.41 -4.25
CA SER A 129 -4.97 -7.64 -4.34
C SER A 129 -4.77 -6.18 -3.94
N SER A 130 -3.96 -5.91 -2.91
CA SER A 130 -3.62 -4.54 -2.50
C SER A 130 -2.79 -3.80 -3.56
N TYR A 131 -1.89 -4.51 -4.24
CA TYR A 131 -1.06 -3.96 -5.31
C TYR A 131 -1.90 -3.68 -6.57
N GLN A 132 -2.67 -4.66 -7.04
CA GLN A 132 -3.53 -4.52 -8.21
C GLN A 132 -4.57 -3.42 -8.01
N SER A 133 -5.10 -3.28 -6.80
CA SER A 133 -6.04 -2.21 -6.49
C SER A 133 -5.41 -0.81 -6.60
N MET A 134 -4.10 -0.65 -6.42
CA MET A 134 -3.42 0.64 -6.65
C MET A 134 -3.24 0.94 -8.14
N ASP A 135 -2.92 -0.08 -8.93
CA ASP A 135 -2.82 0.00 -10.39
C ASP A 135 -4.19 0.36 -10.98
N ASP A 136 -5.24 -0.39 -10.61
CA ASP A 136 -6.57 -0.20 -11.20
C ASP A 136 -7.29 1.10 -10.80
N ILE A 137 -6.87 1.77 -9.72
CA ILE A 137 -7.42 3.09 -9.34
C ILE A 137 -6.67 4.25 -10.01
N ASP A 138 -5.58 3.99 -10.73
CA ASP A 138 -4.81 4.97 -11.48
C ASP A 138 -4.55 6.26 -10.66
N CYS A 139 -3.97 6.14 -9.46
CA CYS A 139 -3.67 7.32 -8.62
C CYS A 139 -2.18 7.67 -8.54
N VAL A 140 -1.31 6.77 -9.01
CA VAL A 140 0.14 6.90 -9.00
C VAL A 140 0.74 6.03 -10.11
N PRO A 141 1.84 6.43 -10.78
CA PRO A 141 2.60 5.53 -11.65
C PRO A 141 3.11 4.31 -10.87
N MET A 142 2.95 3.10 -11.40
CA MET A 142 3.32 1.90 -10.65
C MET A 142 4.83 1.74 -10.44
N ASP A 143 5.65 2.30 -11.34
CA ASP A 143 7.10 2.36 -11.15
C ASP A 143 7.48 3.24 -9.95
N GLN A 144 6.75 4.33 -9.72
CA GLN A 144 6.93 5.17 -8.54
C GLN A 144 6.46 4.47 -7.29
N PHE A 145 5.25 3.89 -7.30
CA PHE A 145 4.73 3.16 -6.14
C PHE A 145 5.67 2.02 -5.70
N GLN A 146 6.23 1.27 -6.65
CA GLN A 146 7.21 0.22 -6.37
C GLN A 146 8.49 0.75 -5.71
N ARG A 147 9.02 1.88 -6.20
CA ARG A 147 10.20 2.53 -5.61
C ARG A 147 9.91 3.02 -4.19
N ASP A 148 8.79 3.71 -4.01
CA ASP A 148 8.42 4.28 -2.71
C ASP A 148 8.17 3.18 -1.68
N PHE A 149 7.52 2.08 -2.08
CA PHE A 149 7.39 0.87 -1.26
C PHE A 149 8.75 0.28 -0.88
N ALA A 150 9.68 0.13 -1.82
CA ALA A 150 11.02 -0.40 -1.54
C ALA A 150 11.80 0.49 -0.55
N ILE A 151 11.78 1.81 -0.75
CA ILE A 151 12.44 2.78 0.15
C ILE A 151 11.85 2.71 1.56
N ILE A 152 10.51 2.66 1.68
CA ILE A 152 9.83 2.51 2.97
C ILE A 152 10.24 1.20 3.63
N ARG A 153 10.16 0.09 2.91
CA ARG A 153 10.54 -1.23 3.42
C ARG A 153 11.97 -1.21 3.97
N ASP A 154 12.93 -0.73 3.19
CA ASP A 154 14.35 -0.77 3.57
C ASP A 154 14.63 0.17 4.76
N ALA A 155 14.00 1.36 4.79
CA ALA A 155 14.15 2.32 5.89
C ALA A 155 13.51 1.86 7.21
N GLU A 156 12.55 0.93 7.16
CA GLU A 156 11.79 0.43 8.31
C GLU A 156 12.33 -0.91 8.84
N TYR A 157 12.90 -1.75 7.97
CA TYR A 157 13.28 -3.12 8.30
C TYR A 157 14.25 -3.23 9.47
N GLN A 158 15.31 -2.41 9.49
CA GLN A 158 16.35 -2.49 10.53
C GLN A 158 15.77 -2.21 11.92
N GLN A 159 14.91 -1.20 12.05
CA GLN A 159 14.28 -0.86 13.33
C GLN A 159 13.28 -1.95 13.74
N TYR A 160 12.45 -2.42 12.79
CA TYR A 160 11.49 -3.50 13.04
C TYR A 160 12.16 -4.78 13.54
N SER A 161 13.21 -5.23 12.86
CA SER A 161 13.96 -6.43 13.24
C SER A 161 14.67 -6.26 14.59
N SER A 162 15.24 -5.08 14.86
CA SER A 162 15.85 -4.77 16.16
C SER A 162 14.83 -4.80 17.31
N ASP A 163 13.66 -4.18 17.11
CA ASP A 163 12.59 -4.15 18.11
C ASP A 163 11.93 -5.52 18.33
N PHE A 164 11.90 -6.36 17.29
CA PHE A 164 11.44 -7.75 17.41
C PHE A 164 12.42 -8.62 18.20
N GLY A 165 13.70 -8.26 18.31
CA GLY A 165 14.66 -8.91 19.21
C GLY A 165 15.14 -10.31 18.81
N SER A 166 14.74 -10.82 17.64
CA SER A 166 15.27 -12.06 17.05
C SER A 166 15.32 -11.98 15.52
N PRO A 167 16.14 -12.81 14.85
CA PRO A 167 16.15 -12.86 13.39
C PRO A 167 14.76 -13.26 12.88
N ILE A 168 14.24 -12.47 11.94
CA ILE A 168 12.94 -12.72 11.31
C ILE A 168 13.17 -13.61 10.09
N ASN A 169 12.35 -14.65 9.95
CA ASN A 169 12.42 -15.48 8.75
C ASN A 169 11.86 -14.67 7.57
N VAL A 170 12.66 -14.46 6.53
CA VAL A 170 12.26 -13.71 5.34
C VAL A 170 11.45 -14.64 4.42
N ASP A 171 10.33 -15.12 4.93
CA ASP A 171 9.35 -15.93 4.22
C ASP A 171 7.98 -15.27 4.41
N MET A 172 7.23 -15.12 3.32
CA MET A 172 5.90 -14.52 3.34
C MET A 172 4.88 -15.37 4.13
N THR A 173 5.19 -16.63 4.40
CA THR A 173 4.39 -17.49 5.30
C THR A 173 4.69 -17.26 6.78
N ASP A 174 5.79 -16.57 7.13
CA ASP A 174 6.06 -16.12 8.50
C ASP A 174 5.14 -14.93 8.81
N PRO A 175 4.23 -15.05 9.78
CA PRO A 175 3.31 -13.98 10.15
C PRO A 175 4.04 -12.70 10.57
N ASN A 176 5.24 -12.77 11.14
CA ASN A 176 5.99 -11.57 11.54
C ASN A 176 6.54 -10.82 10.31
N TYR A 177 7.09 -11.56 9.35
CA TYR A 177 7.55 -10.96 8.11
C TYR A 177 6.40 -10.43 7.26
N PHE A 178 5.28 -11.15 7.18
CA PHE A 178 4.06 -10.69 6.53
C PHE A 178 3.50 -9.41 7.17
N ASP A 179 3.46 -9.34 8.51
CA ASP A 179 3.02 -8.14 9.24
C ASP A 179 3.86 -6.92 8.86
N PHE A 180 5.19 -7.07 8.85
CA PHE A 180 6.12 -6.02 8.43
C PHE A 180 5.94 -5.63 6.96
N LEU A 181 5.86 -6.61 6.06
CA LEU A 181 5.76 -6.36 4.63
C LEU A 181 4.45 -5.66 4.29
N SER A 182 3.35 -6.10 4.90
CA SER A 182 2.03 -5.48 4.74
C SER A 182 1.98 -4.07 5.34
N PHE A 183 2.67 -3.81 6.47
CA PHE A 183 2.87 -2.43 6.96
C PHE A 183 3.53 -1.55 5.90
N ALA A 184 4.68 -1.97 5.34
CA ALA A 184 5.42 -1.17 4.38
C ALA A 184 4.57 -0.88 3.13
N GLN A 185 3.81 -1.87 2.65
CA GLN A 185 2.91 -1.70 1.52
C GLN A 185 1.78 -0.72 1.84
N TYR A 186 1.12 -0.85 2.99
CA TYR A 186 0.04 0.05 3.38
C TYR A 186 0.51 1.44 3.78
N ALA A 187 1.76 1.60 4.23
CA ALA A 187 2.37 2.91 4.44
C ALA A 187 2.61 3.61 3.08
N ALA A 188 3.07 2.89 2.06
CA ALA A 188 3.18 3.41 0.70
C ALA A 188 1.80 3.76 0.12
N ILE A 189 0.82 2.85 0.24
CA ILE A 189 -0.57 3.11 -0.20
C ILE A 189 -1.10 4.39 0.43
N ASN A 190 -1.01 4.52 1.76
CA ASN A 190 -1.45 5.73 2.48
C ASN A 190 -0.76 6.98 1.96
N ARG A 191 0.54 6.94 1.66
CA ARG A 191 1.23 8.11 1.10
C ARG A 191 0.62 8.55 -0.22
N GLU A 192 0.37 7.62 -1.14
CA GLU A 192 -0.09 7.95 -2.49
C GLU A 192 -1.55 8.41 -2.53
N VAL A 193 -2.43 7.72 -1.80
CA VAL A 193 -3.86 8.02 -1.75
C VAL A 193 -4.22 9.25 -0.90
N SER A 194 -3.40 9.56 0.10
CA SER A 194 -3.62 10.70 1.01
C SER A 194 -2.95 11.98 0.51
N SER A 195 -1.95 11.85 -0.36
CA SER A 195 -1.46 12.98 -1.16
C SER A 195 -2.55 13.41 -2.15
N ASP A 196 -2.54 14.67 -2.58
CA ASP A 196 -3.46 15.16 -3.62
C ASP A 196 -3.14 14.46 -4.96
N ALA A 197 -3.66 13.23 -5.10
CA ALA A 197 -3.24 12.30 -6.13
C ALA A 197 -3.60 12.86 -7.51
N PRO A 198 -2.64 12.88 -8.45
CA PRO A 198 -2.84 13.47 -9.75
C PRO A 198 -3.95 12.72 -10.51
N PHE A 199 -4.83 13.48 -11.15
CA PHE A 199 -5.87 12.92 -12.00
C PHE A 199 -5.34 12.38 -13.34
N VAL A 200 -4.22 12.95 -13.81
CA VAL A 200 -3.52 12.57 -15.05
C VAL A 200 -2.03 12.58 -14.75
N PHE A 201 -1.35 11.51 -15.14
CA PHE A 201 0.10 11.39 -15.01
C PHE A 201 0.68 10.56 -16.15
N THR A 202 2.00 10.43 -16.14
CA THR A 202 2.74 9.62 -17.11
C THR A 202 3.36 8.42 -16.41
N GLU A 203 3.28 7.25 -17.02
CA GLU A 203 3.80 5.99 -16.50
C GLU A 203 4.64 5.26 -17.54
N GLN A 204 5.71 4.60 -17.10
CA GLN A 204 6.43 3.65 -17.94
C GLN A 204 5.91 2.24 -17.72
N LYS A 205 5.32 1.64 -18.76
CA LYS A 205 4.85 0.25 -18.69
C LYS A 205 5.99 -0.71 -19.04
N PRO A 206 6.11 -1.87 -18.36
CA PRO A 206 7.09 -2.88 -18.74
C PRO A 206 6.82 -3.35 -20.17
N ILE A 207 7.88 -3.53 -20.96
CA ILE A 207 7.75 -4.02 -22.34
C ILE A 207 7.32 -5.49 -22.28
N THR A 208 6.05 -5.77 -22.56
CA THR A 208 5.52 -7.13 -22.69
C THR A 208 5.81 -7.67 -24.10
N ASN A 209 7.10 -7.86 -24.42
CA ASN A 209 7.46 -8.49 -25.70
C ASN A 209 7.07 -9.96 -25.66
N THR A 210 6.19 -10.36 -26.57
CA THR A 210 5.43 -11.61 -26.58
C THR A 210 6.24 -12.85 -26.97
N ILE A 211 7.58 -12.83 -26.93
CA ILE A 211 8.39 -13.99 -27.30
C ILE A 211 9.63 -14.04 -26.39
N SER A 212 9.67 -15.05 -25.54
CA SER A 212 10.74 -15.41 -24.58
C SER A 212 10.58 -14.83 -23.17
N ASP A 213 9.55 -15.31 -22.47
CA ASP A 213 9.58 -15.61 -21.02
C ASP A 213 10.64 -16.69 -20.68
N VAL A 214 11.82 -16.63 -21.32
CA VAL A 214 12.97 -17.45 -20.98
C VAL A 214 13.84 -16.58 -20.10
N LEU A 215 13.93 -16.95 -18.82
CA LEU A 215 14.96 -16.48 -17.91
C LEU A 215 16.31 -16.48 -18.64
N LEU A 216 16.78 -15.31 -19.05
CA LEU A 216 18.16 -15.18 -19.48
C LEU A 216 19.03 -15.41 -18.23
N PRO A 217 20.01 -16.33 -18.27
CA PRO A 217 20.97 -16.47 -17.20
C PRO A 217 21.71 -15.13 -17.04
N GLY A 218 21.64 -14.49 -15.87
CA GLY A 218 22.43 -13.29 -15.57
C GLY A 218 21.68 -12.03 -15.12
N GLY A 219 20.38 -12.10 -14.76
CA GLY A 219 19.73 -11.01 -14.02
C GLY A 219 19.50 -9.72 -14.82
N GLN A 220 19.07 -9.81 -16.08
CA GLN A 220 18.75 -8.61 -16.86
C GLN A 220 17.57 -7.84 -16.24
N ARG A 221 17.75 -6.51 -16.16
CA ARG A 221 16.75 -5.55 -15.70
C ARG A 221 15.52 -5.54 -16.61
N LEU A 222 14.34 -5.32 -16.04
CA LEU A 222 13.13 -5.01 -16.78
C LEU A 222 13.41 -3.87 -17.78
N GLN A 223 13.14 -4.11 -19.05
CA GLN A 223 13.13 -3.04 -20.04
C GLN A 223 11.78 -2.32 -19.93
N TYR A 224 11.84 -1.05 -19.56
CA TYR A 224 10.66 -0.19 -19.50
C TYR A 224 10.37 0.38 -20.89
N GLY A 225 9.10 0.33 -21.27
CA GLY A 225 8.60 0.76 -22.57
C GLY A 225 8.44 2.28 -22.66
N PRO A 226 7.88 2.76 -23.78
CA PRO A 226 7.58 4.17 -23.92
C PRO A 226 6.60 4.63 -22.83
N THR A 227 6.78 5.86 -22.38
CA THR A 227 5.91 6.50 -21.40
C THR A 227 4.49 6.65 -21.96
N THR A 228 3.49 6.18 -21.23
CA THR A 228 2.06 6.32 -21.56
C THR A 228 1.41 7.35 -20.64
N ILE A 229 0.46 8.12 -21.18
CA ILE A 229 -0.39 9.00 -20.36
C ILE A 229 -1.50 8.15 -19.77
N VAL A 230 -1.61 8.17 -18.45
CA VAL A 230 -2.66 7.49 -17.68
C VAL A 230 -3.61 8.56 -17.14
N LYS A 231 -4.90 8.26 -17.19
CA LYS A 231 -5.97 9.15 -16.74
C LYS A 231 -6.96 8.34 -15.90
N ARG A 232 -7.11 8.73 -14.65
CA ARG A 232 -8.06 8.10 -13.73
C ARG A 232 -9.50 8.29 -14.18
N ASP A 233 -10.37 7.36 -13.77
CA ASP A 233 -11.81 7.54 -13.87
C ASP A 233 -12.25 8.85 -13.20
N ALA A 234 -13.00 9.67 -13.94
CA ALA A 234 -13.53 10.95 -13.46
C ALA A 234 -14.54 10.81 -12.31
N ALA A 235 -15.18 9.64 -12.17
CA ALA A 235 -16.09 9.36 -11.05
C ALA A 235 -15.34 9.13 -9.72
N LEU A 236 -14.04 8.79 -9.81
CA LEU A 236 -13.18 8.48 -8.68
C LEU A 236 -12.39 9.73 -8.25
N THR A 237 -12.99 10.49 -7.34
CA THR A 237 -12.40 11.68 -6.71
C THR A 237 -11.40 11.29 -5.61
N ASN A 238 -10.51 12.21 -5.23
CA ASN A 238 -9.44 11.93 -4.25
C ASN A 238 -9.98 11.45 -2.89
N ASP A 239 -11.14 11.95 -2.46
CA ASP A 239 -11.82 11.53 -1.22
C ASP A 239 -12.36 10.09 -1.26
N LYS A 240 -12.50 9.49 -2.46
CA LYS A 240 -13.01 8.12 -2.64
C LYS A 240 -11.94 7.07 -2.87
N LEU A 241 -10.69 7.48 -3.14
CA LEU A 241 -9.58 6.55 -3.44
C LEU A 241 -9.41 5.51 -2.33
N SER A 242 -9.51 5.96 -1.08
CA SER A 242 -9.33 5.09 0.07
C SER A 242 -10.38 3.99 0.19
N SER A 243 -11.65 4.38 0.05
CA SER A 243 -12.77 3.45 0.06
C SER A 243 -12.76 2.51 -1.14
N GLU A 244 -12.40 3.01 -2.32
CA GLU A 244 -12.37 2.23 -3.56
C GLU A 244 -11.27 1.16 -3.53
N HIS A 245 -10.06 1.51 -3.10
CA HIS A 245 -8.98 0.54 -2.89
C HIS A 245 -9.41 -0.57 -1.93
N SER A 246 -9.97 -0.19 -0.77
CA SER A 246 -10.42 -1.17 0.22
C SER A 246 -11.53 -2.09 -0.32
N HIS A 247 -12.44 -1.56 -1.14
CA HIS A 247 -13.51 -2.31 -1.79
C HIS A 247 -12.95 -3.34 -2.79
N ARG A 248 -11.99 -2.95 -3.63
CA ARG A 248 -11.36 -3.85 -4.63
C ARG A 248 -10.56 -4.96 -3.97
N VAL A 249 -9.78 -4.64 -2.94
CA VAL A 249 -9.07 -5.64 -2.12
C VAL A 249 -10.05 -6.65 -1.53
N ALA A 250 -11.09 -6.16 -0.86
CA ALA A 250 -12.10 -7.01 -0.24
C ALA A 250 -12.85 -7.90 -1.24
N SER A 251 -13.19 -7.34 -2.41
CA SER A 251 -13.85 -8.07 -3.48
C SER A 251 -12.98 -9.20 -4.01
N ALA A 252 -11.70 -8.92 -4.28
CA ALA A 252 -10.75 -9.93 -4.73
C ALA A 252 -10.59 -11.07 -3.70
N ILE A 253 -10.58 -10.74 -2.40
CA ILE A 253 -10.50 -11.75 -1.34
C ILE A 253 -11.78 -12.60 -1.30
N LEU A 254 -12.98 -11.98 -1.31
CA LEU A 254 -14.24 -12.73 -1.32
C LEU A 254 -14.37 -13.63 -2.55
N ASP A 255 -14.03 -13.12 -3.72
CA ASP A 255 -14.10 -13.87 -4.97
C ASP A 255 -13.13 -15.05 -4.97
N HIS A 256 -11.93 -14.88 -4.38
CA HIS A 256 -11.01 -15.98 -4.16
C HIS A 256 -11.57 -17.01 -3.16
N LEU A 257 -12.17 -16.57 -2.05
CA LEU A 257 -12.77 -17.48 -1.08
C LEU A 257 -13.93 -18.29 -1.70
N ASP A 258 -14.78 -17.66 -2.51
CA ASP A 258 -15.84 -18.35 -3.24
C ASP A 258 -15.28 -19.32 -4.28
N ALA A 259 -14.25 -18.93 -5.03
CA ALA A 259 -13.61 -19.82 -6.01
C ALA A 259 -12.94 -21.03 -5.35
N THR A 260 -12.31 -20.86 -4.19
CA THR A 260 -11.55 -21.91 -3.50
C THR A 260 -12.45 -22.81 -2.65
N TYR A 261 -13.44 -22.25 -1.96
CA TYR A 261 -14.27 -22.97 -0.99
C TYR A 261 -15.72 -23.16 -1.44
N GLY A 262 -16.16 -22.51 -2.52
CA GLY A 262 -17.50 -22.64 -3.09
C GLY A 262 -17.84 -24.09 -3.43
N GLY A 263 -19.04 -24.52 -3.05
CA GLY A 263 -19.49 -25.91 -3.22
C GLY A 263 -18.83 -26.92 -2.25
N THR A 264 -17.95 -26.49 -1.35
CA THR A 264 -17.40 -27.33 -0.28
C THR A 264 -18.17 -27.15 1.02
N LYS A 265 -17.91 -28.01 2.01
CA LYS A 265 -18.46 -27.88 3.38
C LYS A 265 -18.02 -26.59 4.10
N ASN A 266 -16.96 -25.93 3.61
CA ASN A 266 -16.42 -24.70 4.18
C ASN A 266 -16.85 -23.45 3.41
N ALA A 267 -17.74 -23.58 2.41
CA ALA A 267 -18.25 -22.45 1.65
C ALA A 267 -18.86 -21.39 2.57
N LEU A 268 -18.73 -20.11 2.19
CA LEU A 268 -19.54 -19.06 2.80
C LEU A 268 -21.02 -19.39 2.60
N PRO A 269 -21.89 -19.13 3.59
CA PRO A 269 -23.33 -19.26 3.39
C PRO A 269 -23.78 -18.44 2.19
N TYR A 270 -24.64 -19.00 1.35
CA TYR A 270 -25.18 -18.28 0.21
C TYR A 270 -26.02 -17.09 0.68
N LEU A 271 -25.58 -15.89 0.36
CA LEU A 271 -26.31 -14.65 0.60
C LEU A 271 -26.71 -14.05 -0.75
N PRO A 272 -28.01 -14.10 -1.10
CA PRO A 272 -28.44 -13.50 -2.35
C PRO A 272 -28.19 -11.99 -2.35
N LEU A 273 -27.81 -11.47 -3.52
CA LEU A 273 -27.41 -10.07 -3.66
C LEU A 273 -28.58 -9.14 -3.34
N ASN A 274 -28.30 -8.08 -2.59
CA ASN A 274 -29.26 -7.03 -2.24
C ASN A 274 -30.54 -7.51 -1.51
N THR A 275 -30.48 -8.64 -0.77
CA THR A 275 -31.67 -9.16 -0.06
C THR A 275 -31.77 -8.73 1.40
N ARG A 276 -30.79 -7.99 1.93
CA ARG A 276 -30.75 -7.48 3.33
C ARG A 276 -31.21 -8.52 4.37
N PRO A 277 -30.52 -9.67 4.50
CA PRO A 277 -30.91 -10.72 5.43
C PRO A 277 -30.74 -10.30 6.89
N GLY A 278 -31.53 -10.89 7.79
CA GLY A 278 -31.49 -10.61 9.22
C GLY A 278 -30.14 -10.89 9.90
N SER A 279 -29.97 -10.32 11.10
CA SER A 279 -28.70 -10.32 11.85
C SER A 279 -28.13 -11.72 12.12
N ALA A 280 -28.98 -12.70 12.41
CA ALA A 280 -28.55 -14.09 12.64
C ALA A 280 -27.89 -14.72 11.41
N THR A 281 -28.43 -14.48 10.21
CA THR A 281 -27.89 -15.00 8.94
C THR A 281 -26.55 -14.32 8.61
N LEU A 282 -26.46 -13.01 8.82
CA LEU A 282 -25.21 -12.27 8.66
C LEU A 282 -24.15 -12.73 9.66
N LEU A 283 -24.53 -12.95 10.92
CA LEU A 283 -23.63 -13.45 11.95
C LEU A 283 -23.07 -14.84 11.61
N ALA A 284 -23.91 -15.75 11.10
CA ALA A 284 -23.46 -17.06 10.63
C ALA A 284 -22.43 -16.93 9.50
N SER A 285 -22.67 -16.00 8.57
CA SER A 285 -21.76 -15.74 7.45
C SER A 285 -20.45 -15.11 7.88
N LEU A 286 -20.49 -14.17 8.84
CA LEU A 286 -19.30 -13.57 9.44
C LEU A 286 -18.47 -14.60 10.23
N ASN A 287 -19.11 -15.50 10.97
CA ASN A 287 -18.42 -16.58 11.66
C ASN A 287 -17.74 -17.55 10.68
N GLN A 288 -18.40 -17.87 9.56
CA GLN A 288 -17.77 -18.67 8.51
C GLN A 288 -16.60 -17.93 7.86
N LEU A 289 -16.73 -16.62 7.61
CA LEU A 289 -15.65 -15.80 7.10
C LEU A 289 -14.43 -15.79 8.03
N VAL A 290 -14.65 -15.59 9.34
CA VAL A 290 -13.60 -15.70 10.36
C VAL A 290 -12.95 -17.09 10.33
N THR A 291 -13.77 -18.14 10.26
CA THR A 291 -13.28 -19.53 10.19
C THR A 291 -12.36 -19.75 8.99
N LEU A 292 -12.73 -19.23 7.81
CA LEU A 292 -11.88 -19.32 6.62
C LEU A 292 -10.54 -18.58 6.81
N PHE A 293 -10.54 -17.39 7.41
CA PHE A 293 -9.29 -16.69 7.73
C PHE A 293 -8.41 -17.48 8.70
N LEU A 294 -9.00 -18.11 9.73
CA LEU A 294 -8.27 -18.94 10.69
C LEU A 294 -7.70 -20.21 10.03
N MET A 295 -8.46 -20.86 9.15
CA MET A 295 -8.01 -22.04 8.42
C MET A 295 -6.78 -21.75 7.54
N ASN A 296 -6.66 -20.53 7.03
CA ASN A 296 -5.51 -20.08 6.23
C ASN A 296 -4.40 -19.44 7.07
N GLY A 297 -4.42 -19.63 8.40
CA GLY A 297 -3.35 -19.18 9.29
C GLY A 297 -3.29 -17.68 9.53
N TYR A 298 -4.37 -16.93 9.25
CA TYR A 298 -4.35 -15.47 9.43
C TYR A 298 -4.29 -15.02 10.89
N ALA A 299 -4.82 -15.81 11.82
CA ALA A 299 -4.82 -15.50 13.24
C ALA A 299 -4.83 -16.79 14.07
N PHE A 300 -4.43 -16.72 15.34
CA PHE A 300 -4.41 -17.88 16.24
C PHE A 300 -5.82 -18.37 16.60
N SER A 301 -6.73 -17.43 16.86
CA SER A 301 -8.15 -17.72 17.09
C SER A 301 -9.00 -16.49 16.75
N GLY A 302 -10.31 -16.66 16.65
CA GLY A 302 -11.21 -15.53 16.41
C GLY A 302 -12.69 -15.90 16.44
N SER A 303 -13.54 -14.89 16.45
CA SER A 303 -15.00 -15.03 16.43
C SER A 303 -15.70 -13.79 15.88
N ALA A 304 -16.95 -13.97 15.47
CA ALA A 304 -17.89 -12.88 15.22
C ALA A 304 -19.05 -12.96 16.22
N THR A 305 -19.43 -11.84 16.82
CA THR A 305 -20.57 -11.73 17.74
C THR A 305 -21.42 -10.50 17.41
N ILE A 306 -22.65 -10.47 17.93
CA ILE A 306 -23.49 -9.26 17.91
C ILE A 306 -23.26 -8.52 19.21
N GLY A 307 -22.72 -7.30 19.13
CA GLY A 307 -22.58 -6.41 20.27
C GLY A 307 -23.90 -5.74 20.66
N LYS A 308 -24.72 -5.39 19.66
CA LYS A 308 -26.06 -4.81 19.85
C LYS A 308 -26.95 -5.16 18.68
N GLU A 309 -28.15 -5.67 18.95
CA GLU A 309 -29.13 -5.93 17.91
C GLU A 309 -29.79 -4.64 17.38
N GLY A 310 -30.00 -4.62 16.07
CA GLY A 310 -30.85 -3.63 15.40
C GLY A 310 -32.32 -3.80 15.79
N ARG A 311 -33.13 -2.78 15.52
CA ARG A 311 -34.56 -2.78 15.87
C ARG A 311 -35.47 -3.34 14.78
N ALA A 312 -34.95 -3.60 13.59
CA ALA A 312 -35.74 -4.00 12.43
C ALA A 312 -35.97 -5.53 12.44
N PHE A 313 -37.22 -5.96 12.24
CA PHE A 313 -37.55 -7.38 12.14
C PHE A 313 -37.24 -7.88 10.73
N GLY A 314 -36.45 -8.96 10.62
CA GLY A 314 -36.07 -9.54 9.33
C GLY A 314 -34.96 -8.79 8.58
N ASP A 315 -34.46 -7.69 9.13
CA ASP A 315 -33.40 -6.85 8.58
C ASP A 315 -32.37 -6.55 9.69
N ALA A 316 -31.08 -6.63 9.38
CA ALA A 316 -30.01 -6.35 10.32
C ALA A 316 -29.66 -4.86 10.49
N SER A 317 -30.39 -3.93 9.88
CA SER A 317 -30.16 -2.48 10.02
C SER A 317 -30.03 -2.02 11.48
N GLY A 318 -28.97 -1.28 11.77
CA GLY A 318 -28.62 -0.82 13.12
C GLY A 318 -27.96 -1.87 14.01
N THR A 319 -27.77 -3.10 13.52
CA THR A 319 -27.04 -4.15 14.23
C THR A 319 -25.56 -3.83 14.26
N ASN A 320 -24.97 -3.99 15.44
CA ASN A 320 -23.57 -3.85 15.70
C ASN A 320 -22.92 -5.23 15.79
N PHE A 321 -21.97 -5.50 14.90
CA PHE A 321 -21.18 -6.71 14.88
C PHE A 321 -19.79 -6.45 15.46
N VAL A 322 -19.25 -7.45 16.14
CA VAL A 322 -17.91 -7.43 16.73
C VAL A 322 -17.13 -8.62 16.18
N LEU A 323 -16.02 -8.36 15.49
CA LEU A 323 -15.06 -9.35 15.03
C LEU A 323 -13.85 -9.29 15.95
N SER A 324 -13.51 -10.41 16.58
CA SER A 324 -12.36 -10.52 17.46
C SER A 324 -11.36 -11.51 16.89
N LEU A 325 -10.08 -11.14 16.83
CA LEU A 325 -8.97 -12.00 16.43
C LEU A 325 -7.87 -11.98 17.48
N THR A 326 -7.34 -13.16 17.82
CA THR A 326 -6.14 -13.30 18.65
C THR A 326 -4.93 -13.47 17.77
N ALA A 327 -3.93 -12.62 17.97
CA ALA A 327 -2.65 -12.58 17.28
C ALA A 327 -2.78 -12.65 15.74
N PRO A 328 -3.51 -11.71 15.11
CA PRO A 328 -3.62 -11.67 13.65
C PRO A 328 -2.28 -11.39 12.97
N ALA A 329 -2.18 -11.79 11.71
CA ALA A 329 -1.02 -11.59 10.84
C ALA A 329 -0.69 -10.11 10.61
N THR A 330 -1.66 -9.21 10.79
CA THR A 330 -1.51 -7.76 10.64
C THR A 330 -1.58 -6.99 11.97
N LEU A 331 -1.29 -7.66 13.09
CA LEU A 331 -1.42 -7.08 14.43
C LEU A 331 -0.58 -5.81 14.61
N TRP A 332 0.73 -5.90 14.37
CA TRP A 332 1.63 -4.77 14.58
C TRP A 332 1.42 -3.68 13.52
N SER A 333 1.30 -4.08 12.25
CA SER A 333 1.06 -3.14 11.15
C SER A 333 -0.23 -2.35 11.34
N GLY A 334 -1.30 -2.99 11.79
CA GLY A 334 -2.55 -2.32 12.16
C GLY A 334 -2.33 -1.25 13.23
N GLN A 335 -1.64 -1.58 14.32
CA GLN A 335 -1.34 -0.60 15.39
C GLN A 335 -0.42 0.53 14.92
N ALA A 336 0.61 0.20 14.14
CA ALA A 336 1.57 1.15 13.61
C ALA A 336 0.89 2.18 12.69
N LEU A 337 0.02 1.71 11.79
CA LEU A 337 -0.74 2.58 10.88
C LEU A 337 -1.81 3.39 11.62
N GLN A 338 -2.45 2.84 12.65
CA GLN A 338 -3.35 3.62 13.51
C GLN A 338 -2.63 4.77 14.20
N LEU A 339 -1.41 4.54 14.72
CA LEU A 339 -0.63 5.60 15.33
C LEU A 339 -0.26 6.67 14.29
N MET A 340 0.12 6.25 13.08
CA MET A 340 0.36 7.17 11.96
C MET A 340 -0.88 8.02 11.65
N GLY A 341 -2.07 7.42 11.58
CA GLY A 341 -3.35 8.11 11.39
C GLY A 341 -3.74 9.08 12.53
N LYS A 342 -3.33 8.78 13.77
CA LYS A 342 -3.50 9.72 14.90
C LYS A 342 -2.62 10.95 14.75
N THR A 343 -1.40 10.78 14.22
CA THR A 343 -0.45 11.89 13.99
C THR A 343 -0.72 12.66 12.70
N ASP A 344 -1.24 11.98 11.69
CA ASP A 344 -1.54 12.53 10.37
C ASP A 344 -2.94 12.11 9.95
N LYS A 345 -3.89 13.04 10.05
CA LYS A 345 -5.31 12.79 9.74
C LYS A 345 -5.58 12.48 8.27
N THR A 346 -4.60 12.69 7.39
CA THR A 346 -4.73 12.32 5.98
C THR A 346 -4.64 10.80 5.80
N ILE A 347 -3.99 10.09 6.72
CA ILE A 347 -3.85 8.64 6.72
C ILE A 347 -5.17 8.01 7.19
N GLN A 348 -5.84 7.32 6.29
CA GLN A 348 -7.18 6.75 6.52
C GLN A 348 -7.22 5.23 6.44
N PHE A 349 -6.16 4.57 5.94
CA PHE A 349 -6.21 3.12 5.78
C PHE A 349 -5.85 2.38 7.06
N HIS A 350 -6.66 1.36 7.33
CA HIS A 350 -6.35 0.31 8.28
C HIS A 350 -5.92 -0.95 7.52
N ASN A 351 -4.81 -1.56 7.93
CA ASN A 351 -4.37 -2.85 7.41
C ASN A 351 -5.13 -4.00 8.08
N ASP A 352 -6.42 -4.12 7.75
CA ASP A 352 -7.26 -5.21 8.25
C ASP A 352 -8.06 -5.83 7.11
N PHE A 353 -7.56 -6.97 6.64
CA PHE A 353 -8.16 -7.71 5.53
C PHE A 353 -9.50 -8.33 5.91
N LEU A 354 -9.65 -8.82 7.15
CA LEU A 354 -10.91 -9.41 7.61
C LEU A 354 -12.02 -8.38 7.65
N LEU A 355 -11.77 -7.20 8.24
CA LEU A 355 -12.77 -6.14 8.32
C LEU A 355 -13.15 -5.64 6.92
N LYS A 356 -12.18 -5.43 6.02
CA LYS A 356 -12.45 -5.08 4.62
C LYS A 356 -13.35 -6.11 3.93
N THR A 357 -13.02 -7.39 4.09
CA THR A 357 -13.76 -8.51 3.49
C THR A 357 -15.17 -8.62 4.07
N ALA A 358 -15.33 -8.44 5.39
CA ALA A 358 -16.62 -8.38 6.05
C ALA A 358 -17.45 -7.19 5.54
N LYS A 359 -16.82 -6.03 5.30
CA LYS A 359 -17.49 -4.86 4.73
C LYS A 359 -18.07 -5.13 3.37
N GLU A 360 -17.27 -5.74 2.50
CA GLU A 360 -17.73 -6.11 1.17
C GLU A 360 -18.85 -7.15 1.21
N LEU A 361 -18.76 -8.14 2.09
CA LEU A 361 -19.80 -9.16 2.24
C LEU A 361 -21.15 -8.52 2.58
N MET A 362 -21.16 -7.58 3.53
CA MET A 362 -22.37 -6.84 3.91
C MET A 362 -22.85 -5.93 2.76
N ALA A 363 -21.93 -5.27 2.05
CA ALA A 363 -22.26 -4.41 0.90
C ALA A 363 -22.95 -5.20 -0.22
N ARG A 364 -22.46 -6.40 -0.55
CA ARG A 364 -23.11 -7.33 -1.50
C ARG A 364 -24.52 -7.75 -1.07
N CYS A 365 -24.79 -7.74 0.24
CA CYS A 365 -26.12 -7.99 0.80
C CYS A 365 -27.05 -6.77 0.78
N GLY A 366 -26.58 -5.58 0.36
CA GLY A 366 -27.35 -4.35 0.30
C GLY A 366 -27.29 -3.49 1.57
N TYR A 367 -26.30 -3.71 2.44
CA TYR A 367 -26.06 -2.90 3.64
C TYR A 367 -25.01 -1.83 3.43
N GLN A 368 -25.15 -0.72 4.16
CA GLN A 368 -24.14 0.34 4.23
C GLN A 368 -23.49 0.39 5.62
N PHE A 369 -22.23 0.79 5.70
CA PHE A 369 -21.54 0.94 6.98
C PHE A 369 -21.81 2.34 7.55
N THR A 370 -22.25 2.38 8.81
CA THR A 370 -22.56 3.64 9.50
C THR A 370 -21.52 4.01 10.54
N ALA A 371 -20.85 3.03 11.14
CA ALA A 371 -19.77 3.23 12.09
C ALA A 371 -18.81 2.06 12.08
N GLN A 372 -17.53 2.33 12.36
CA GLN A 372 -16.51 1.31 12.59
C GLN A 372 -15.50 1.80 13.64
N THR A 373 -15.01 0.88 14.46
CA THR A 373 -13.90 1.09 15.40
C THR A 373 -13.00 -0.13 15.41
N MET A 374 -11.69 0.09 15.42
CA MET A 374 -10.70 -0.97 15.58
C MET A 374 -9.91 -0.68 16.84
N ASN A 375 -9.97 -1.60 17.79
CA ASN A 375 -9.20 -1.55 19.02
C ASN A 375 -8.23 -2.74 19.06
N VAL A 376 -7.06 -2.51 19.64
CA VAL A 376 -6.15 -3.61 19.96
C VAL A 376 -6.08 -3.74 21.48
N GLU A 377 -6.60 -4.84 21.98
CA GLU A 377 -6.72 -5.15 23.40
C GLU A 377 -5.57 -6.06 23.85
N GLY A 378 -5.03 -5.78 25.03
CA GLY A 378 -3.97 -6.61 25.65
C GLY A 378 -2.69 -6.76 24.83
N GLY A 379 -2.49 -5.96 23.77
CA GLY A 379 -1.37 -6.06 22.85
C GLY A 379 -1.39 -7.28 21.94
N ALA A 380 -2.40 -8.14 22.00
CA ALA A 380 -2.44 -9.40 21.26
C ALA A 380 -3.79 -9.67 20.59
N GLN A 381 -4.84 -8.89 20.90
CA GLN A 381 -6.16 -9.11 20.34
C GLN A 381 -6.60 -7.90 19.50
N SER A 382 -7.03 -8.13 18.26
CA SER A 382 -7.71 -7.13 17.46
C SER A 382 -9.22 -7.30 17.63
N VAL A 383 -9.91 -6.21 17.99
CA VAL A 383 -11.36 -6.15 18.15
C VAL A 383 -11.88 -5.08 17.20
N ASN A 384 -12.60 -5.52 16.17
CA ASN A 384 -13.25 -4.65 15.21
C ASN A 384 -14.74 -4.64 15.47
N THR A 385 -15.28 -3.45 15.69
CA THR A 385 -16.71 -3.25 15.89
C THR A 385 -17.24 -2.41 14.74
N PHE A 386 -18.35 -2.84 14.13
CA PHE A 386 -18.98 -2.08 13.06
C PHE A 386 -20.50 -2.16 13.13
N THR A 387 -21.15 -1.10 12.63
CA THR A 387 -22.61 -1.01 12.56
C THR A 387 -23.05 -0.85 11.11
N ILE A 388 -24.05 -1.62 10.71
CA ILE A 388 -24.65 -1.56 9.37
C ILE A 388 -25.98 -0.78 9.39
N GLY A 389 -26.37 -0.20 8.26
CA GLY A 389 -27.59 0.57 8.05
C GLY A 389 -28.28 0.25 6.73
#